data_AF-A0AAN6SYX2-F1
#
_entry.id   AF-A0AAN6SYX2-F1
#
_cell.length_a   1.000
_cell.length_b   1.000
_cell.length_c   1.000
_cell.angle_alpha   90.00
_cell.angle_beta   90.00
_cell.angle_gamma   90.00
#
_symmetry.space_group_name_H-M   'P 1'
#
loop_
_entity.id
_entity.type
_entity.pdbx_description
1 polymer ?
#
loop_
_entity_poly.entity_id
_entity_poly.type
_entity_poly.pdbx_seq_one_letter_code
_entity_poly.pdbx_strand_id
1 'polypeptide(L)'
;MPEVSFTVNSQIYRIKGHPSQVYKAGAQLREYHLQKAAGDCAMAVRGKVLSMAGGMLSFCGFLMDLAAPVPNTLPPPQRRDILHQMIRVVQRLHARRIIHGDMKLDNMLVDRQGRLRLCDFAEGRYVDEDDDEWEGISTWHYESPNRFRRGEMVGRDPTPPTLEDDLYGLGLSIWQLYTGKVPHEDLILDDIGLKERQRAGKTREDG
;
A
#
# COMPACT_ATOMS: atom_id res chain seq x y z
N MET A 1 20.97 -13.24 -12.48
CA MET A 1 19.61 -13.40 -11.95
C MET A 1 19.39 -12.30 -10.92
N PRO A 2 18.43 -11.37 -11.09
CA PRO A 2 18.06 -10.47 -9.99
C PRO A 2 17.38 -11.29 -8.90
N GLU A 3 17.88 -11.19 -7.66
CA GLU A 3 17.23 -11.77 -6.48
C GLU A 3 15.93 -11.00 -6.19
N VAL A 4 14.81 -11.74 -6.12
CA VAL A 4 13.45 -11.22 -5.94
C VAL A 4 13.09 -11.24 -4.44
N SER A 5 12.63 -10.12 -3.88
CA SER A 5 12.09 -10.01 -2.51
C SER A 5 11.69 -8.55 -2.23
N PHE A 6 10.52 -8.13 -1.72
CA PHE A 6 9.27 -8.78 -1.33
C PHE A 6 8.11 -7.77 -1.46
N THR A 7 7.05 -8.19 -2.12
CA THR A 7 5.62 -8.19 -1.72
C THR A 7 4.94 -8.97 -2.85
N VAL A 8 3.99 -9.86 -2.54
CA VAL A 8 3.45 -10.85 -3.50
C VAL A 8 2.83 -10.21 -4.75
N ASN A 9 2.59 -8.89 -4.72
CA ASN A 9 2.05 -8.09 -5.82
C ASN A 9 2.94 -6.93 -6.31
N SER A 10 4.13 -6.69 -5.71
CA SER A 10 4.92 -5.50 -6.07
C SER A 10 6.15 -5.92 -6.88
N GLN A 11 6.20 -5.49 -8.13
CA GLN A 11 7.27 -5.77 -9.10
C GLN A 11 8.57 -5.03 -8.73
N ILE A 12 9.14 -5.31 -7.56
CA ILE A 12 10.35 -4.67 -7.03
C ILE A 12 11.55 -5.57 -7.26
N TYR A 13 12.58 -5.04 -7.93
CA TYR A 13 13.77 -5.77 -8.35
C TYR A 13 15.05 -5.16 -7.80
N ARG A 14 15.97 -6.02 -7.36
CA ARG A 14 17.35 -5.64 -7.02
C ARG A 14 18.14 -5.28 -8.27
N ILE A 15 18.93 -4.22 -8.19
CA ILE A 15 19.75 -3.74 -9.31
C ILE A 15 21.19 -4.23 -9.11
N LYS A 16 21.70 -4.99 -10.08
CA LYS A 16 23.08 -5.49 -10.05
C LYS A 16 24.06 -4.31 -10.03
N GLY A 17 25.02 -4.32 -9.11
CA GLY A 17 26.00 -3.24 -8.94
C GLY A 17 25.50 -2.02 -8.15
N HIS A 18 24.22 -1.96 -7.78
CA HIS A 18 23.63 -0.85 -7.01
C HIS A 18 22.90 -1.38 -5.77
N PRO A 19 23.64 -1.79 -4.71
CA PRO A 19 23.05 -2.49 -3.55
C PRO A 19 22.15 -1.60 -2.68
N SER A 20 22.14 -0.29 -2.89
CA SER A 20 21.30 0.68 -2.18
C SER A 20 20.02 1.06 -2.92
N GLN A 21 19.77 0.49 -4.10
CA GLN A 21 18.65 0.88 -4.94
C GLN A 21 17.85 -0.35 -5.40
N VAL A 22 16.57 -0.11 -5.62
CA VAL A 22 15.64 -1.06 -6.20
C VAL A 22 14.88 -0.41 -7.35
N TYR A 23 14.43 -1.22 -8.27
CA TYR A 23 13.58 -0.84 -9.38
C TYR A 23 12.16 -1.32 -9.11
N LYS A 24 11.18 -0.41 -9.05
CA LYS A 24 9.76 -0.75 -9.07
C LYS A 24 9.28 -0.70 -10.52
N ALA A 25 9.04 -1.87 -11.11
CA ALA A 25 8.52 -2.01 -12.47
C ALA A 25 7.00 -1.88 -12.50
N GLY A 26 6.47 -1.53 -13.67
CA GLY A 26 5.03 -1.46 -13.92
C GLY A 26 4.31 -0.35 -13.15
N ALA A 27 5.05 0.49 -12.42
CA ALA A 27 4.48 1.62 -11.70
C ALA A 27 3.89 2.62 -12.69
N GLN A 28 2.78 3.25 -12.31
CA GLN A 28 2.20 4.32 -13.10
C GLN A 28 2.98 5.63 -12.89
N LEU A 29 2.92 6.53 -13.87
CA LEU A 29 3.59 7.83 -13.78
C LEU A 29 3.03 8.67 -12.61
N ARG A 30 1.74 8.48 -12.30
CA ARG A 30 1.04 9.09 -11.17
C ARG A 30 1.65 8.68 -9.83
N GLU A 31 1.83 7.37 -9.61
CA GLU A 31 2.51 6.85 -8.42
C GLU A 31 3.91 7.48 -8.25
N TYR A 32 4.70 7.54 -9.34
CA TYR A 32 6.01 8.17 -9.31
C TYR A 32 5.96 9.64 -8.82
N HIS A 33 4.99 10.42 -9.32
CA HIS A 33 4.84 11.81 -8.93
C HIS A 33 4.39 11.96 -7.47
N LEU A 34 3.42 11.16 -7.02
CA LEU A 34 2.96 11.16 -5.63
C LEU A 34 4.08 10.78 -4.66
N GLN A 35 4.82 9.71 -4.94
CA GLN A 35 5.94 9.29 -4.09
C GLN A 35 7.03 10.37 -4.01
N LYS A 36 7.30 11.07 -5.12
CA LYS A 36 8.24 12.19 -5.15
C LYS A 36 7.71 13.39 -4.35
N ALA A 37 6.43 13.71 -4.47
CA ALA A 37 5.78 14.81 -3.75
C ALA A 37 5.68 14.57 -2.24
N ALA A 38 5.54 13.30 -1.83
CA ALA A 38 5.56 12.89 -0.43
C ALA A 38 6.90 13.20 0.27
N GLY A 39 7.98 13.42 -0.49
CA GLY A 39 9.26 13.90 0.01
C GLY A 39 9.83 13.01 1.11
N ASP A 40 10.09 13.59 2.28
CA ASP A 40 10.67 12.85 3.40
C ASP A 40 9.68 11.89 4.10
N CYS A 41 8.43 11.79 3.67
CA CYS A 41 7.52 10.74 4.13
C CYS A 41 7.71 9.42 3.40
N ALA A 42 8.22 9.45 2.17
CA ALA A 42 8.32 8.28 1.32
C ALA A 42 9.76 7.79 1.14
N MET A 43 9.88 6.57 0.58
CA MET A 43 11.13 6.09 0.03
C MET A 43 11.60 6.99 -1.10
N ALA A 44 12.87 7.40 -1.04
CA ALA A 44 13.42 8.40 -1.95
C ALA A 44 13.48 7.85 -3.39
N VAL A 45 12.80 8.55 -4.30
CA VAL A 45 12.83 8.24 -5.74
C VAL A 45 14.13 8.78 -6.36
N ARG A 46 14.82 7.94 -7.12
CA ARG A 46 16.14 8.22 -7.72
C ARG A 46 16.10 8.50 -9.21
N GLY A 47 15.09 8.03 -9.92
CA GLY A 47 14.95 8.31 -11.35
C GLY A 47 13.78 7.58 -11.98
N LYS A 48 13.33 8.08 -13.14
CA LYS A 48 12.38 7.36 -13.99
C LYS A 48 13.14 6.28 -14.77
N VAL A 49 12.50 5.15 -14.99
CA VAL A 49 12.97 4.14 -15.95
C VAL A 49 12.07 4.23 -17.17
N LEU A 50 12.71 4.35 -18.33
CA LEU A 50 12.04 4.43 -19.63
C LEU A 50 12.46 3.22 -20.46
N SER A 51 11.52 2.67 -21.22
CA SER A 51 11.79 1.69 -22.26
C SER A 51 11.67 2.34 -23.63
N MET A 52 12.50 1.91 -24.58
CA MET A 52 12.41 2.32 -25.98
C MET A 52 11.95 1.11 -26.80
N ALA A 53 10.79 1.22 -27.42
CA ALA A 53 10.27 0.20 -28.34
C ALA A 53 9.69 0.88 -29.58
N GLY A 54 10.13 0.46 -30.78
CA GLY A 54 9.64 1.02 -32.04
C GLY A 54 9.87 2.53 -32.21
N GLY A 55 10.90 3.10 -31.56
CA GLY A 55 11.19 4.53 -31.58
C GLY A 55 10.36 5.38 -30.61
N MET A 56 9.47 4.76 -29.81
CA MET A 56 8.70 5.45 -28.77
C MET A 56 9.29 5.18 -27.39
N LEU A 57 9.48 6.24 -26.62
CA LEU A 57 9.83 6.16 -25.20
C LEU A 57 8.56 5.99 -24.37
N SER A 58 8.53 4.96 -23.54
CA SER A 58 7.44 4.73 -22.59
C SER A 58 7.96 4.62 -21.15
N PHE A 59 7.19 5.16 -20.21
CA PHE A 59 7.48 5.01 -18.78
C PHE A 59 7.18 3.57 -18.35
N CYS A 60 8.13 2.91 -17.70
CA CYS A 60 7.97 1.52 -17.26
C CYS A 60 8.17 1.32 -15.76
N GLY A 61 8.48 2.38 -15.02
CA GLY A 61 8.65 2.34 -13.57
C GLY A 61 9.70 3.33 -13.08
N PHE A 62 10.17 3.15 -11.85
CA PHE A 62 11.13 4.07 -11.26
C PHE A 62 12.11 3.39 -10.32
N LEU A 63 13.27 4.04 -10.15
CA LEU A 63 14.29 3.66 -9.18
C LEU A 63 13.99 4.32 -7.84
N MET A 64 14.16 3.60 -6.75
CA MET A 64 14.05 4.14 -5.40
C MET A 64 15.11 3.54 -4.47
N ASP A 65 15.35 4.21 -3.35
CA ASP A 65 16.22 3.68 -2.31
C ASP A 65 15.69 2.36 -1.76
N LEU A 66 16.60 1.47 -1.40
CA LEU A 66 16.28 0.25 -0.68
C LEU A 66 16.02 0.55 0.80
N ALA A 67 14.95 -0.04 1.34
CA ALA A 67 14.68 -0.13 2.77
C ALA A 67 14.23 -1.54 3.15
N ALA A 68 14.15 -1.81 4.46
CA ALA A 68 13.67 -3.07 5.00
C ALA A 68 12.22 -2.94 5.48
N PRO A 69 11.38 -3.98 5.37
CA PRO A 69 10.05 -3.97 5.98
C PRO A 69 10.16 -3.87 7.50
N VAL A 70 9.13 -3.31 8.15
CA VAL A 70 9.01 -3.38 9.61
C VAL A 70 8.92 -4.86 10.01
N PRO A 71 9.78 -5.37 10.92
CA PRO A 71 9.71 -6.76 11.35
C PRO A 71 8.40 -7.06 12.08
N ASN A 72 7.81 -8.24 11.81
CA ASN A 72 6.59 -8.71 12.47
C ASN A 72 6.77 -8.92 13.99
N THR A 73 8.02 -9.04 14.46
CA THR A 73 8.34 -9.20 15.88
C THR A 73 9.41 -8.21 16.28
N LEU A 74 9.07 -7.37 17.26
CA LEU A 74 9.96 -6.33 17.79
C LEU A 74 9.88 -6.29 19.32
N PRO A 75 11.01 -6.06 20.02
CA PRO A 75 11.01 -5.76 21.45
C PRO A 75 10.10 -4.57 21.78
N PRO A 76 9.48 -4.53 22.98
CA PRO A 76 8.53 -3.45 23.33
C PRO A 76 9.06 -2.01 23.13
N PRO A 77 10.33 -1.68 23.44
CA PRO A 77 10.86 -0.34 23.18
C PRO A 77 10.86 0.01 21.69
N GLN A 78 11.30 -0.93 20.84
CA GLN A 78 11.37 -0.71 19.40
C GLN A 78 9.98 -0.60 18.77
N ARG A 79 8.99 -1.39 19.24
CA ARG A 79 7.58 -1.24 18.80
C ARG A 79 7.05 0.16 19.09
N ARG A 80 7.31 0.68 20.29
CA ARG A 80 6.89 2.04 20.66
C ARG A 80 7.53 3.09 19.77
N ASP A 81 8.82 2.95 19.48
CA ASP A 81 9.54 3.89 18.61
C ASP A 81 8.98 3.86 17.18
N ILE A 82 8.72 2.66 16.62
CA ILE A 82 8.08 2.51 15.31
C ILE A 82 6.68 3.11 15.30
N LEU A 83 5.83 2.83 16.30
CA LEU A 83 4.50 3.43 16.42
C LEU A 83 4.56 4.96 16.37
N HIS A 84 5.47 5.59 17.11
CA HIS A 84 5.64 7.05 17.07
C HIS A 84 6.03 7.53 15.68
N GLN A 85 6.89 6.79 14.97
CA GLN A 85 7.27 7.13 13.60
C GLN A 85 6.13 6.94 12.60
N MET A 86 5.30 5.90 12.75
CA MET A 86 4.10 5.68 11.93
C MET A 86 3.14 6.88 12.03
N ILE A 87 2.80 7.30 13.24
CA ILE A 87 1.92 8.46 13.45
C ILE A 87 2.52 9.72 12.83
N ARG A 88 3.82 9.97 13.07
CA ARG A 88 4.50 11.17 12.54
C ARG A 88 4.61 11.18 11.02
N VAL A 89 4.84 10.03 10.37
CA VAL A 89 4.95 9.99 8.91
C VAL A 89 3.60 10.24 8.25
N VAL A 90 2.52 9.65 8.77
CA VAL A 90 1.16 9.85 8.24
C VAL A 90 0.71 11.28 8.46
N GLN A 91 0.92 11.84 9.66
CA GLN A 91 0.61 13.24 9.94
C GLN A 91 1.31 14.20 8.97
N ARG A 92 2.60 13.96 8.67
CA ARG A 92 3.35 14.79 7.72
C ARG A 92 2.93 14.57 6.26
N LEU A 93 2.52 13.36 5.89
CA LEU A 93 1.97 13.07 4.57
C LEU A 93 0.65 13.84 4.37
N HIS A 94 -0.25 13.77 5.35
CA HIS A 94 -1.53 14.48 5.34
C HIS A 94 -1.35 16.00 5.35
N ALA A 95 -0.34 16.52 6.06
CA ALA A 95 0.02 17.95 6.01
C ALA A 95 0.49 18.40 4.62
N ARG A 96 0.93 17.47 3.76
CA ARG A 96 1.24 17.72 2.34
C ARG A 96 0.03 17.56 1.41
N ARG A 97 -1.17 17.37 1.96
CA ARG A 97 -2.41 17.13 1.22
C ARG A 97 -2.33 15.91 0.31
N ILE A 98 -1.60 14.88 0.75
CA ILE A 98 -1.50 13.59 0.06
C ILE A 98 -2.19 12.54 0.92
N ILE A 99 -3.06 11.76 0.29
CA ILE A 99 -3.69 10.56 0.83
C ILE A 99 -2.91 9.37 0.26
N HIS A 100 -2.54 8.40 1.09
CA HIS A 100 -1.83 7.19 0.65
C HIS A 100 -2.76 6.19 -0.01
N GLY A 101 -3.99 6.05 0.50
CA GLY A 101 -5.04 5.21 -0.08
C GLY A 101 -4.91 3.71 0.22
N ASP A 102 -3.70 3.23 0.49
CA ASP A 102 -3.40 1.84 0.87
C ASP A 102 -2.53 1.77 2.15
N MET A 103 -3.00 2.39 3.23
CA MET A 103 -2.25 2.45 4.50
C MET A 103 -2.23 1.09 5.22
N LYS A 104 -1.11 0.38 5.12
CA LYS A 104 -0.88 -0.92 5.75
C LYS A 104 0.58 -1.11 6.17
N LEU A 105 0.85 -2.03 7.10
CA LEU A 105 2.20 -2.23 7.64
C LEU A 105 3.21 -2.67 6.56
N ASP A 106 2.78 -3.44 5.55
CA ASP A 106 3.61 -3.84 4.41
C ASP A 106 4.16 -2.66 3.60
N ASN A 107 3.43 -1.53 3.60
CA ASN A 107 3.82 -0.30 2.91
C ASN A 107 4.67 0.63 3.81
N MET A 108 5.09 0.16 4.99
CA MET A 108 5.94 0.89 5.92
C MET A 108 7.32 0.22 5.99
N LEU A 109 8.34 0.96 5.56
CA LEU A 109 9.72 0.48 5.50
C LEU A 109 10.62 1.30 6.43
N VAL A 110 11.68 0.68 6.93
CA VAL A 110 12.72 1.34 7.72
C VAL A 110 13.95 1.54 6.83
N ASP A 111 14.31 2.80 6.62
CA ASP A 111 15.51 3.18 5.85
C ASP A 111 16.80 2.84 6.61
N ARG A 112 17.95 2.97 5.94
CA ARG A 112 19.27 2.68 6.54
C ARG A 112 19.62 3.58 7.72
N GLN A 113 18.90 4.68 7.92
CA GLN A 113 19.06 5.59 9.05
C GLN A 113 18.06 5.27 10.19
N GLY A 114 17.33 4.15 10.10
CA GLY A 114 16.36 3.75 11.11
C GLY A 114 15.06 4.56 11.07
N ARG A 115 14.80 5.30 9.97
CA ARG A 115 13.60 6.12 9.83
C ARG A 115 12.53 5.38 9.05
N LEU A 116 11.30 5.43 9.57
CA LEU A 116 10.14 4.88 8.89
C LEU A 116 9.75 5.77 7.69
N ARG A 117 9.54 5.11 6.56
CA ARG A 117 9.18 5.68 5.26
C ARG A 117 8.03 4.89 4.67
N LEU A 118 7.13 5.57 3.99
CA LEU A 118 6.07 4.95 3.22
C LEU A 118 6.57 4.54 1.83
N CYS A 119 5.98 3.50 1.27
CA CYS A 119 6.15 3.11 -0.12
C CYS A 119 4.81 2.68 -0.72
N ASP A 120 4.77 2.51 -2.05
CA ASP A 120 3.58 2.05 -2.77
C ASP A 120 2.43 3.07 -2.79
N PHE A 121 2.62 4.12 -3.60
CA PHE A 121 1.63 5.21 -3.75
C PHE A 121 0.68 4.95 -4.94
N ALA A 122 0.53 3.70 -5.38
CA ALA A 122 -0.33 3.35 -6.50
C ALA A 122 -1.78 3.81 -6.28
N GLU A 123 -2.23 3.70 -5.02
CA GLU A 123 -3.58 4.03 -4.59
C GLU A 123 -3.74 5.44 -4.03
N GLY A 124 -2.63 6.18 -3.95
CA GLY A 124 -2.61 7.50 -3.33
C GLY A 124 -3.33 8.54 -4.17
N ARG A 125 -3.56 9.74 -3.62
CA ARG A 125 -4.12 10.89 -4.35
C ARG A 125 -3.80 12.20 -3.65
N TYR A 126 -3.99 13.32 -4.34
CA TYR A 126 -4.07 14.60 -3.65
C TYR A 126 -5.47 14.81 -3.09
N VAL A 127 -5.57 15.52 -1.96
CA VAL A 127 -6.86 15.83 -1.31
C VAL A 127 -7.76 16.68 -2.23
N ASP A 128 -7.18 17.54 -3.06
CA ASP A 128 -7.89 18.44 -3.98
C ASP A 128 -7.92 17.95 -5.43
N GLU A 129 -7.58 16.68 -5.67
CA GLU A 129 -7.68 16.05 -7.00
C GLU A 129 -9.16 15.82 -7.35
N ASP A 130 -9.56 15.95 -8.61
CA ASP A 130 -10.94 15.64 -9.00
C ASP A 130 -11.22 14.15 -8.79
N ASP A 131 -12.41 13.81 -8.26
CA ASP A 131 -12.72 12.42 -7.90
C ASP A 131 -12.75 11.47 -9.12
N ASP A 132 -13.05 12.00 -10.31
CA ASP A 132 -13.04 11.26 -11.59
C ASP A 132 -11.62 10.87 -12.07
N GLU A 133 -10.56 11.41 -11.46
CA GLU A 133 -9.16 11.13 -11.84
C GLU A 133 -8.55 9.94 -11.07
N TRP A 134 -9.27 9.32 -10.14
CA TRP A 134 -8.78 8.20 -9.34
C TRP A 134 -9.33 6.85 -9.85
N GLU A 135 -8.43 5.97 -10.32
CA GLU A 135 -8.75 4.62 -10.82
C GLU A 135 -8.18 3.50 -9.92
N GLY A 136 -8.13 3.73 -8.60
CA GLY A 136 -7.43 2.85 -7.66
C GLY A 136 -8.22 1.65 -7.12
N ILE A 137 -7.48 0.69 -6.54
CA ILE A 137 -7.93 -0.49 -5.78
C ILE A 137 -7.20 -0.56 -4.42
N SER A 138 -7.89 -0.32 -3.30
CA SER A 138 -7.32 -0.52 -1.96
C SER A 138 -7.27 -2.00 -1.52
N THR A 139 -6.42 -2.31 -0.52
CA THR A 139 -6.36 -3.64 0.10
C THR A 139 -7.47 -3.82 1.14
N TRP A 140 -8.36 -4.79 0.91
CA TRP A 140 -9.63 -4.94 1.65
C TRP A 140 -9.48 -5.12 3.17
N HIS A 141 -8.40 -5.77 3.61
CA HIS A 141 -8.11 -6.00 5.04
C HIS A 141 -7.89 -4.69 5.82
N TYR A 142 -7.57 -3.60 5.13
CA TYR A 142 -7.28 -2.29 5.72
C TYR A 142 -8.33 -1.23 5.34
N GLU A 143 -9.38 -1.62 4.61
CA GLU A 143 -10.41 -0.69 4.17
C GLU A 143 -11.29 -0.26 5.33
N SER A 144 -11.57 1.05 5.38
CA SER A 144 -12.45 1.60 6.41
C SER A 144 -13.90 1.19 6.17
N PRO A 145 -14.73 1.10 7.23
CA PRO A 145 -16.18 0.92 7.12
C PRO A 145 -16.87 1.95 6.22
N ASN A 146 -16.28 3.14 6.03
CA ASN A 146 -16.86 4.17 5.17
C ASN A 146 -16.84 3.76 3.70
N ARG A 147 -15.82 3.02 3.27
CA ARG A 147 -15.73 2.48 1.89
C ARG A 147 -16.79 1.42 1.63
N PHE A 148 -17.09 0.55 2.60
CA PHE A 148 -18.16 -0.45 2.47
C PHE A 148 -19.58 0.14 2.50
N ARG A 149 -19.77 1.34 3.07
CA ARG A 149 -21.07 2.02 3.16
C ARG A 149 -21.37 2.90 1.95
N ARG A 150 -20.35 3.23 1.16
CA ARG A 150 -20.43 4.15 0.01
C ARG A 150 -20.56 3.43 -1.34
N GLY A 151 -20.31 2.11 -1.40
CA GLY A 151 -20.60 1.25 -2.55
C GLY A 151 -21.15 -0.12 -2.13
N GLU A 152 -22.13 -0.63 -2.89
CA GLU A 152 -22.93 -1.82 -2.59
C GLU A 152 -22.11 -3.08 -2.29
N MET A 153 -22.69 -4.03 -1.55
CA MET A 153 -22.08 -5.33 -1.20
C MET A 153 -21.72 -6.22 -2.41
N VAL A 154 -21.97 -5.76 -3.64
CA VAL A 154 -21.63 -6.43 -4.89
C VAL A 154 -21.01 -5.39 -5.85
N GLY A 155 -19.68 -5.26 -5.80
CA GLY A 155 -18.92 -4.31 -6.61
C GLY A 155 -18.33 -3.21 -5.73
N ARG A 156 -17.00 -3.10 -5.75
CA ARG A 156 -16.24 -2.19 -4.89
C ARG A 156 -16.72 -0.75 -5.09
N ASP A 157 -16.71 0.02 -4.00
CA ASP A 157 -16.98 1.45 -4.00
C ASP A 157 -15.97 2.19 -4.90
N PRO A 158 -16.43 2.88 -5.95
CA PRO A 158 -15.56 3.65 -6.83
C PRO A 158 -15.08 4.95 -6.19
N THR A 159 -15.54 5.32 -4.99
CA THR A 159 -15.15 6.59 -4.39
C THR A 159 -13.66 6.59 -3.97
N PRO A 160 -12.95 7.70 -4.22
CA PRO A 160 -11.54 7.79 -3.88
C PRO A 160 -11.30 7.77 -2.37
N PRO A 161 -10.09 7.37 -1.92
CA PRO A 161 -9.73 7.39 -0.51
C PRO A 161 -9.81 8.80 0.07
N THR A 162 -10.05 8.86 1.37
CA THR A 162 -10.03 10.05 2.19
C THR A 162 -8.88 10.00 3.21
N LEU A 163 -8.62 11.12 3.89
CA LEU A 163 -7.64 11.16 4.98
C LEU A 163 -8.05 10.24 6.14
N GLU A 164 -9.36 10.11 6.37
CA GLU A 164 -9.93 9.25 7.41
C GLU A 164 -9.70 7.76 7.11
N ASP A 165 -9.70 7.38 5.82
CA ASP A 165 -9.38 6.00 5.41
C ASP A 165 -7.93 5.65 5.73
N ASP A 166 -6.99 6.56 5.48
CA ASP A 166 -5.59 6.39 5.89
C ASP A 166 -5.45 6.26 7.42
N LEU A 167 -6.20 7.04 8.20
CA LEU A 167 -6.17 6.96 9.66
C LEU A 167 -6.71 5.61 10.17
N TYR A 168 -7.73 5.07 9.51
CA TYR A 168 -8.24 3.73 9.81
C TYR A 168 -7.18 2.65 9.52
N GLY A 169 -6.59 2.68 8.33
CA GLY A 169 -5.52 1.74 7.96
C GLY A 169 -4.28 1.86 8.85
N LEU A 170 -3.93 3.08 9.29
CA LEU A 170 -2.91 3.32 10.30
C LEU A 170 -3.25 2.64 11.64
N GLY A 171 -4.50 2.76 12.10
CA GLY A 171 -4.97 2.09 13.32
C GLY A 171 -4.82 0.57 13.25
N LEU A 172 -5.21 -0.04 12.13
CA LEU A 172 -5.04 -1.47 11.90
C LEU A 172 -3.57 -1.89 11.78
N SER A 173 -2.73 -1.06 11.16
CA SER A 173 -1.28 -1.30 11.08
C SER A 173 -0.62 -1.26 12.46
N ILE A 174 -1.04 -0.34 13.33
CA ILE A 174 -0.58 -0.28 14.72
C ILE A 174 -1.05 -1.52 15.48
N TRP A 175 -2.30 -1.95 15.28
CA TRP A 175 -2.80 -3.18 15.88
C TRP A 175 -1.96 -4.38 15.45
N GLN A 176 -1.71 -4.54 14.15
CA GLN A 176 -0.87 -5.61 13.59
C GLN A 176 0.56 -5.59 14.15
N LEU A 177 1.17 -4.41 14.29
CA LEU A 177 2.50 -4.26 14.91
C LEU A 177 2.54 -4.83 16.34
N TYR A 178 1.44 -4.75 17.08
CA TYR A 178 1.38 -5.19 18.47
C TYR A 178 0.92 -6.65 18.63
N THR A 179 0.04 -7.14 17.75
CA THR A 179 -0.51 -8.49 17.82
C THR A 179 0.29 -9.50 16.98
N GLY A 180 1.00 -9.04 15.95
CA GLY A 180 1.63 -9.88 14.94
C GLY A 180 0.64 -10.60 14.02
N LYS A 181 -0.66 -10.28 14.10
CA LYS A 181 -1.73 -10.92 13.34
C LYS A 181 -2.17 -10.05 12.16
N VAL A 182 -2.63 -10.68 11.07
CA VAL A 182 -3.21 -9.94 9.94
C VAL A 182 -4.62 -9.44 10.34
N PRO A 183 -4.93 -8.15 10.17
CA PRO A 183 -6.27 -7.63 10.45
C PRO A 183 -7.36 -8.38 9.69
N HIS A 184 -8.47 -8.72 10.37
CA HIS A 184 -9.65 -9.34 9.77
C HIS A 184 -9.44 -10.70 9.07
N GLU A 185 -8.32 -11.39 9.31
CA GLU A 185 -8.01 -12.70 8.74
C GLU A 185 -9.14 -13.74 8.96
N ASP A 186 -9.74 -13.74 10.16
CA ASP A 186 -10.82 -14.67 10.51
C ASP A 186 -12.15 -14.38 9.77
N LEU A 187 -12.43 -13.11 9.42
CA LEU A 187 -13.67 -12.72 8.72
C LEU A 187 -13.73 -13.25 7.29
N ILE A 188 -12.57 -13.57 6.69
CA ILE A 188 -12.45 -14.10 5.34
C ILE A 188 -12.88 -15.56 5.29
N LEU A 189 -12.49 -16.34 6.31
CA LEU A 189 -12.89 -17.74 6.40
C LEU A 189 -14.42 -17.85 6.53
N ASP A 190 -15.02 -16.91 7.25
CA ASP A 190 -16.47 -16.84 7.40
C ASP A 190 -17.18 -16.32 6.14
N ASP A 191 -16.67 -15.30 5.43
CA ASP A 191 -17.30 -14.80 4.19
C ASP A 191 -17.12 -15.78 3.00
N ILE A 192 -15.95 -16.42 2.86
CA ILE A 192 -15.75 -17.52 1.90
C ILE A 192 -16.65 -18.69 2.28
N GLY A 193 -16.68 -19.07 3.56
CA GLY A 193 -17.55 -20.14 4.06
C GLY A 193 -19.04 -19.83 3.86
N LEU A 194 -19.46 -18.58 3.99
CA LEU A 194 -20.84 -18.12 3.76
C LEU A 194 -21.18 -18.16 2.26
N LYS A 195 -20.27 -17.67 1.40
CA LYS A 195 -20.41 -17.73 -0.06
C LYS A 195 -20.42 -19.17 -0.59
N GLU A 196 -19.63 -20.08 -0.01
CA GLU A 196 -19.64 -21.50 -0.35
C GLU A 196 -20.93 -22.20 0.11
N ARG A 197 -21.43 -21.92 1.32
CA ARG A 197 -22.70 -22.46 1.81
C ARG A 197 -23.90 -21.96 0.99
N GLN A 198 -23.89 -20.69 0.58
CA GLN A 198 -24.93 -20.13 -0.28
C GLN A 198 -24.88 -20.71 -1.70
N ARG A 199 -23.69 -20.99 -2.24
CA ARG A 199 -23.53 -21.72 -3.51
C ARG A 199 -24.00 -23.17 -3.40
N ALA A 200 -23.65 -23.87 -2.32
CA ALA A 200 -24.06 -25.25 -2.08
C ALA A 200 -25.57 -25.40 -1.76
N GLY A 201 -26.19 -24.37 -1.19
CA GLY A 201 -27.64 -24.30 -0.98
C GLY A 201 -28.42 -24.13 -2.30
N LYS A 202 -27.90 -23.34 -3.25
CA LYS A 202 -28.53 -23.17 -4.57
C LYS A 202 -28.49 -24.41 -5.46
N THR A 203 -27.50 -25.30 -5.29
CA THR A 203 -27.41 -26.53 -6.11
C THR A 203 -28.41 -27.63 -5.71
N ARG A 204 -29.14 -27.48 -4.60
CA ARG A 204 -30.08 -28.49 -4.10
C ARG A 204 -31.55 -28.21 -4.41
N GLU A 205 -31.90 -27.02 -4.90
CA GLU A 205 -33.28 -26.64 -5.22
C GLU A 205 -33.64 -26.75 -6.72
N ASP A 206 -32.65 -27.03 -7.59
CA ASP A 206 -32.83 -27.20 -9.04
C ASP A 206 -32.67 -28.67 -9.51
N GLY A 207 -33.00 -29.65 -8.67
CA GLY A 207 -32.91 -31.10 -8.98
C GLY A 207 -34.25 -31.80 -8.93
#